data_AF-A0A5D2K2V6-F1
#
_entry.id   AF-A0A5D2K2V6-F1
#
_cell.length_a   1.000
_cell.length_b   1.000
_cell.length_c   1.000
_cell.angle_alpha   90.00
_cell.angle_beta   90.00
_cell.angle_gamma   90.00
#
_symmetry.space_group_name_H-M   'P 1'
#
loop_
_entity.id
_entity.type
_entity.pdbx_description
1 polymer ?
#
loop_
_entity_poly.entity_id
_entity_poly.type
_entity_poly.pdbx_seq_one_letter_code
_entity_poly.pdbx_strand_id
1 'polypeptide(L)'
;MEVVKNLDIKRYMGKWYEIASFPSFFQPKKGENTSAFYTLNEDGTVHVLNVTFVNGKKDSIEGTAYKADPKSDEAKLKVKFYVPPFLPIIPVTGDYWVLYIDEDYQYVLVGGPTKKYLWAETYG
;
A
#
# COMPACT_ATOMS: atom_id res chain seq x y z
N MET A 1 0.02 -4.20 -18.09
CA MET A 1 -0.57 -2.97 -17.50
C MET A 1 0.59 -2.04 -17.26
N GLU A 2 0.47 -0.80 -17.72
CA GLU A 2 1.50 0.21 -17.55
C GLU A 2 1.57 0.65 -16.09
N VAL A 3 2.78 1.01 -15.64
CA VAL A 3 3.06 1.44 -14.27
C VAL A 3 3.96 2.66 -14.32
N VAL A 4 3.93 3.47 -13.26
CA VAL A 4 4.84 4.60 -13.09
C VAL A 4 6.29 4.11 -13.14
N LYS A 5 7.16 4.91 -13.76
CA LYS A 5 8.61 4.70 -13.77
C LYS A 5 9.31 5.80 -12.99
N ASN A 6 10.48 5.50 -12.46
CA ASN A 6 11.31 6.45 -11.72
C ASN A 6 10.58 7.11 -10.55
N LEU A 7 9.73 6.34 -9.84
CA LEU A 7 9.02 6.81 -8.66
C LEU A 7 10.00 7.31 -7.59
N ASP A 8 9.92 8.59 -7.23
CA ASP A 8 10.63 9.13 -6.07
C ASP A 8 9.99 8.60 -4.78
N ILE A 9 10.60 7.54 -4.23
CA ILE A 9 10.14 6.90 -3.01
C ILE A 9 10.13 7.87 -1.83
N LYS A 10 11.05 8.85 -1.76
CA LYS A 10 11.10 9.77 -0.63
C LYS A 10 9.88 10.69 -0.61
N ARG A 11 9.44 11.17 -1.78
CA ARG A 11 8.22 11.97 -1.92
C ARG A 11 6.95 11.17 -1.67
N TYR A 12 7.00 9.84 -1.80
CA TYR A 12 5.88 8.95 -1.54
C TYR A 12 5.62 8.70 -0.05
N MET A 13 6.61 8.99 0.81
CA MET A 13 6.51 8.77 2.26
C MET A 13 5.49 9.71 2.90
N GLY A 14 4.95 9.32 4.04
CA GLY A 14 3.91 10.07 4.73
C GLY A 14 2.59 9.32 4.74
N LYS A 15 1.49 10.07 4.87
CA LYS A 15 0.15 9.51 5.05
C LYS A 15 -0.66 9.65 3.77
N TRP A 16 -1.28 8.55 3.38
CA TRP A 16 -2.23 8.49 2.29
C TRP A 16 -3.59 8.04 2.82
N TYR A 17 -4.65 8.67 2.36
CA TYR A 17 -6.03 8.34 2.67
C TYR A 17 -6.65 7.61 1.48
N GLU A 18 -7.25 6.45 1.73
CA GLU A 18 -8.01 5.75 0.71
C GLU A 18 -9.30 6.50 0.40
N ILE A 19 -9.49 6.89 -0.86
CA ILE A 19 -10.71 7.57 -1.33
C ILE A 19 -11.62 6.64 -2.13
N ALA A 20 -11.08 5.59 -2.72
CA ALA A 20 -11.84 4.53 -3.38
C ALA A 20 -11.01 3.25 -3.47
N SER A 21 -11.67 2.10 -3.39
CA SER A 21 -11.03 0.80 -3.56
C SER A 21 -11.98 -0.23 -4.15
N PHE A 22 -11.42 -1.26 -4.78
CA PHE A 22 -12.18 -2.46 -5.11
C PHE A 22 -12.42 -3.30 -3.85
N PRO A 23 -13.62 -3.89 -3.70
CA PRO A 23 -13.89 -4.79 -2.59
C PRO A 23 -12.82 -5.89 -2.50
N SER A 24 -12.13 -5.92 -1.37
CA SER A 24 -10.96 -6.75 -1.14
C SER A 24 -11.18 -7.58 0.13
N PHE A 25 -10.68 -8.80 0.16
CA PHE A 25 -10.74 -9.62 1.37
C PHE A 25 -9.73 -9.17 2.44
N PHE A 26 -8.80 -8.29 2.09
CA PHE A 26 -7.82 -7.71 3.01
C PHE A 26 -8.39 -6.56 3.86
N GLN A 27 -9.55 -6.04 3.48
CA GLN A 27 -10.16 -4.88 4.13
C GLN A 27 -11.49 -5.27 4.77
N PRO A 28 -11.80 -4.75 5.97
CA PRO A 28 -13.11 -4.93 6.56
C PRO A 28 -14.18 -4.32 5.66
N LYS A 29 -15.29 -5.04 5.43
CA LYS A 29 -16.41 -4.55 4.61
C LYS A 29 -17.04 -3.25 5.12
N LYS A 30 -16.86 -2.93 6.40
CA LYS A 30 -17.35 -1.71 7.06
C LYS A 30 -16.21 -0.80 7.51
N GLY A 31 -15.04 -0.95 6.90
CA GLY A 31 -13.89 -0.08 7.16
C GLY A 31 -14.19 1.34 6.72
N GLU A 32 -13.91 2.30 7.59
CA GLU A 32 -14.02 3.74 7.31
C GLU A 32 -12.72 4.45 7.71
N ASN A 33 -12.50 5.64 7.13
CA ASN A 33 -11.29 6.45 7.37
C ASN A 33 -9.98 5.65 7.21
N THR A 34 -9.92 4.79 6.19
CA THR A 34 -8.75 3.96 5.91
C THR A 34 -7.60 4.84 5.44
N SER A 35 -6.42 4.61 6.02
CA SER A 35 -5.19 5.31 5.64
C SER A 35 -3.98 4.40 5.71
N ALA A 36 -2.99 4.66 4.87
CA ALA A 36 -1.69 4.02 4.86
C ALA A 36 -0.61 5.03 5.25
N PHE A 37 0.31 4.63 6.11
CA PHE A 37 1.50 5.39 6.47
C PHE A 37 2.73 4.68 5.94
N TYR A 38 3.55 5.41 5.19
CA TYR A 38 4.77 4.91 4.58
C TYR A 38 5.99 5.59 5.21
N THR A 39 6.90 4.78 5.75
CA THR A 39 8.17 5.25 6.33
C THR A 39 9.34 4.53 5.69
N LEU A 40 10.34 5.28 5.22
CA LEU A 40 11.52 4.72 4.59
C LEU A 40 12.50 4.23 5.66
N ASN A 41 12.92 2.97 5.56
CA ASN A 41 13.93 2.37 6.42
C ASN A 41 15.35 2.62 5.87
N GLU A 42 16.37 2.48 6.72
CA GLU A 42 17.78 2.64 6.34
C GLU A 42 18.24 1.65 5.27
N ASP A 43 17.65 0.45 5.26
CA ASP A 43 17.94 -0.61 4.27
C ASP A 43 17.26 -0.39 2.90
N GLY A 44 16.51 0.70 2.75
CA GLY A 44 15.79 1.05 1.53
C GLY A 44 14.43 0.36 1.37
N THR A 45 14.00 -0.48 2.34
CA THR A 45 12.62 -0.96 2.40
C THR A 45 11.69 0.12 2.95
N VAL A 46 10.39 -0.06 2.76
CA VAL A 46 9.37 0.86 3.28
C VAL A 46 8.53 0.14 4.32
N HIS A 47 8.51 0.65 5.54
CA HIS A 47 7.52 0.23 6.54
C HIS A 47 6.13 0.74 6.13
N VAL A 48 5.14 -0.15 6.20
CA VAL A 48 3.75 0.12 5.85
C VAL A 48 2.88 -0.09 7.08
N LEU A 49 2.15 0.94 7.50
CA LEU A 49 1.11 0.82 8.51
C LEU A 49 -0.25 1.19 7.90
N ASN A 50 -1.13 0.20 7.77
CA ASN A 50 -2.52 0.44 7.39
C ASN A 50 -3.38 0.58 8.64
N VAL A 51 -4.21 1.60 8.67
CA VAL A 51 -5.18 1.87 9.73
C VAL A 51 -6.56 1.99 9.11
N THR A 52 -7.55 1.38 9.74
CA THR A 52 -8.96 1.54 9.39
C THR A 52 -9.80 1.59 10.67
N PHE A 53 -11.04 2.04 10.56
CA PHE A 53 -11.99 2.06 11.67
C PHE A 53 -13.19 1.19 11.33
N VAL A 54 -13.65 0.37 12.26
CA VAL A 54 -14.84 -0.48 12.10
C VAL A 54 -15.76 -0.24 13.28
N ASN A 55 -16.92 0.37 13.03
CA ASN A 55 -17.86 0.80 14.06
C ASN A 55 -17.18 1.68 15.13
N GLY A 56 -16.37 2.66 14.71
CA GLY A 56 -15.62 3.54 15.61
C GLY A 56 -14.41 2.91 16.32
N LYS A 57 -14.16 1.61 16.18
CA LYS A 57 -12.98 0.94 16.73
C LYS A 57 -11.85 0.92 15.71
N LYS A 58 -10.67 1.41 16.11
CA LYS A 58 -9.44 1.32 15.30
C LYS A 58 -9.02 -0.13 15.10
N ASP A 59 -8.68 -0.48 13.87
CA ASP A 59 -7.99 -1.70 13.48
C ASP A 59 -6.76 -1.34 12.65
N SER A 60 -5.71 -2.17 12.68
CA SER A 60 -4.47 -1.87 11.98
C SER A 60 -3.65 -3.11 11.65
N ILE A 61 -2.90 -3.02 10.56
CA ILE A 61 -1.93 -4.04 10.15
C ILE A 61 -0.64 -3.40 9.67
N GLU A 62 0.48 -4.02 10.05
CA GLU A 62 1.82 -3.59 9.68
C GLU A 62 2.44 -4.53 8.65
N GLY A 63 3.32 -3.97 7.84
CA GLY A 63 4.03 -4.68 6.80
C GLY A 63 5.28 -3.98 6.31
N THR A 64 5.90 -4.59 5.31
CA THR A 64 7.11 -4.08 4.68
C THR A 64 6.97 -4.16 3.16
N ALA A 65 7.19 -3.04 2.48
CA ALA A 65 7.24 -2.95 1.04
C ALA A 65 8.69 -2.92 0.52
N TYR A 66 8.92 -3.53 -0.62
CA TYR A 66 10.22 -3.56 -1.29
C TYR A 66 10.04 -3.72 -2.81
N LYS A 67 11.02 -3.29 -3.61
CA LYS A 67 10.95 -3.43 -5.07
C LYS A 67 10.88 -4.90 -5.48
N ALA A 68 10.02 -5.24 -6.42
CA ALA A 68 9.92 -6.59 -6.97
C ALA A 68 11.18 -6.95 -7.80
N ASP A 69 11.72 -5.96 -8.52
CA ASP A 69 13.02 -6.02 -9.19
C ASP A 69 13.85 -4.77 -8.83
N PRO A 70 14.95 -4.91 -8.09
CA PRO A 70 15.82 -3.78 -7.72
C PRO A 70 16.43 -3.03 -8.92
N LYS A 71 16.58 -3.69 -10.09
CA LYS A 71 17.23 -3.13 -11.28
C LYS A 71 16.25 -2.41 -12.22
N SER A 72 14.96 -2.64 -12.07
CA SER A 72 13.92 -2.02 -12.90
C SER A 72 13.62 -0.59 -12.43
N ASP A 73 13.28 0.32 -13.33
CA ASP A 73 12.77 1.66 -13.01
C ASP A 73 11.27 1.67 -12.71
N GLU A 74 10.58 0.56 -12.95
CA GLU A 74 9.14 0.42 -12.73
C GLU A 74 8.78 0.40 -11.25
N ALA A 75 7.68 1.08 -10.90
CA ALA A 75 7.09 1.12 -9.57
C ALA A 75 6.30 -0.15 -9.23
N LYS A 76 6.92 -1.31 -9.45
CA LYS A 76 6.40 -2.62 -9.05
C LYS A 76 7.04 -3.02 -7.73
N LEU A 77 6.24 -2.99 -6.67
CA LEU A 77 6.65 -3.40 -5.34
C LEU A 77 5.93 -4.69 -4.94
N LYS A 78 6.49 -5.33 -3.92
CA LYS A 78 5.82 -6.36 -3.13
C LYS A 78 5.63 -5.81 -1.73
N VAL A 79 4.47 -6.07 -1.13
CA VAL A 79 4.18 -5.72 0.26
C VAL A 79 3.92 -6.99 1.03
N LYS A 80 4.60 -7.13 2.17
CA LYS A 80 4.50 -8.27 3.07
C LYS A 80 3.82 -7.83 4.35
N PHE A 81 2.61 -8.32 4.62
CA PHE A 81 1.86 -8.03 5.85
C PHE A 81 1.97 -9.15 6.87
N TYR A 82 1.93 -8.78 8.15
CA TYR A 82 1.97 -9.71 9.28
C TYR A 82 0.57 -9.77 9.94
N VAL A 83 -0.11 -10.92 9.85
CA VAL A 83 -1.49 -11.10 10.34
C VAL A 83 -1.49 -11.92 11.66
N PRO A 84 -1.84 -11.32 12.81
CA PRO A 84 -2.16 -12.07 14.05
C PRO A 84 -3.60 -12.64 13.99
N PRO A 85 -4.04 -13.59 14.84
CA PRO A 85 -3.33 -14.33 15.88
C PRO A 85 -3.32 -15.87 15.71
N PHE A 86 -3.73 -16.46 14.58
CA PHE A 86 -4.03 -17.91 14.52
C PHE A 86 -2.90 -18.86 14.06
N LEU A 87 -1.76 -18.35 13.57
CA LEU A 87 -0.55 -19.17 13.36
C LEU A 87 0.69 -18.26 13.45
N PRO A 88 1.83 -18.75 13.96
CA PRO A 88 3.04 -17.94 13.97
C PRO A 88 3.47 -17.74 12.52
N ILE A 89 3.32 -16.51 12.03
CA ILE A 89 4.08 -15.98 10.89
C ILE A 89 3.78 -16.68 9.55
N ILE A 90 2.53 -16.61 9.04
CA ILE A 90 2.34 -16.72 7.59
C ILE A 90 2.30 -15.29 7.03
N PRO A 91 3.42 -14.78 6.50
CA PRO A 91 3.41 -13.49 5.87
C PRO A 91 2.61 -13.56 4.57
N VAL A 92 1.61 -12.69 4.44
CA VAL A 92 0.90 -12.56 3.17
C VAL A 92 1.63 -11.52 2.33
N THR A 93 2.11 -11.96 1.17
CA THR A 93 2.79 -11.07 0.22
C THR A 93 1.86 -10.75 -0.93
N GLY A 94 1.64 -9.47 -1.17
CA GLY A 94 0.84 -8.96 -2.28
C GLY A 94 1.69 -8.12 -3.23
N ASP A 95 1.23 -8.03 -4.48
CA ASP A 95 1.74 -7.04 -5.43
C ASP A 95 1.19 -5.64 -5.09
N TYR A 96 2.05 -4.64 -5.17
CA TYR A 96 1.71 -3.23 -5.00
C TYR A 96 2.35 -2.45 -6.14
N TRP A 97 1.57 -2.17 -7.17
CA TRP A 97 2.04 -1.52 -8.38
C TRP A 97 1.44 -0.13 -8.46
N VAL A 98 2.30 0.90 -8.50
CA VAL A 98 1.85 2.28 -8.69
C VAL A 98 1.53 2.47 -10.18
N LEU A 99 0.24 2.56 -10.50
CA LEU A 99 -0.28 2.66 -11.86
C LEU A 99 -0.28 4.11 -12.35
N TYR A 100 -0.50 5.04 -11.44
CA TYR A 100 -0.49 6.48 -11.68
C TYR A 100 -0.09 7.21 -10.39
N ILE A 101 0.64 8.31 -10.53
CA ILE A 101 0.82 9.32 -9.50
C ILE A 101 0.91 10.68 -10.20
N ASP A 102 0.34 11.71 -9.62
CA ASP A 102 0.47 13.08 -10.13
C ASP A 102 1.84 13.69 -9.79
N GLU A 103 2.20 14.79 -10.46
CA GLU A 103 3.52 15.42 -10.32
C GLU A 103 3.79 15.95 -8.90
N ASP A 104 2.72 16.34 -8.19
CA ASP A 104 2.75 16.89 -6.84
C ASP A 104 2.60 15.83 -5.75
N TYR A 105 2.46 14.55 -6.10
CA TYR A 105 2.29 13.43 -5.16
C TYR A 105 1.06 13.64 -4.25
N GLN A 106 -0.02 14.17 -4.79
CA GLN A 106 -1.28 14.37 -4.08
C GLN A 106 -2.28 13.24 -4.33
N TYR A 107 -2.19 12.57 -5.48
CA TYR A 107 -3.11 11.50 -5.88
C TYR A 107 -2.35 10.31 -6.46
N VAL A 108 -2.69 9.11 -6.00
CA VAL A 108 -2.09 7.88 -6.49
C VAL A 108 -3.17 6.85 -6.83
N LEU A 109 -2.91 6.08 -7.88
CA LEU A 109 -3.65 4.88 -8.21
C LEU A 109 -2.72 3.67 -8.07
N VAL A 110 -3.11 2.71 -7.23
CA VAL A 110 -2.35 1.51 -6.93
C VAL A 110 -3.16 0.28 -7.33
N GLY A 111 -2.50 -0.75 -7.84
CA GLY A 111 -3.12 -2.05 -8.12
C GLY A 111 -2.11 -3.19 -8.11
N GLY A 112 -2.38 -4.22 -8.92
CA GLY A 112 -1.49 -5.36 -9.11
C GLY A 112 -1.53 -5.89 -10.54
N PRO A 113 -0.93 -7.06 -10.85
CA PRO A 113 -0.89 -7.62 -12.20
C PRO A 113 -2.26 -7.94 -12.80
N THR A 114 -3.28 -8.09 -11.96
CA THR A 114 -4.67 -8.36 -12.36
C THR A 114 -5.58 -7.21 -11.97
N LYS A 115 -6.72 -7.06 -12.65
CA LYS A 115 -7.74 -6.03 -12.35
C LYS A 115 -8.61 -6.36 -11.13
N LYS A 116 -8.15 -7.23 -10.23
CA LYS A 116 -8.92 -7.67 -9.04
C LYS A 116 -8.77 -6.71 -7.86
N TYR A 117 -7.67 -5.99 -7.78
CA TYR A 117 -7.37 -5.05 -6.70
C TYR A 117 -6.98 -3.70 -7.27
N LEU A 118 -7.53 -2.65 -6.67
CA LEU A 118 -7.29 -1.26 -7.04
C LEU A 118 -7.57 -0.37 -5.83
N TRP A 119 -6.73 0.63 -5.62
CA TRP A 119 -6.88 1.66 -4.61
C TRP A 119 -6.56 3.01 -5.24
N ALA A 120 -7.44 3.98 -5.04
CA ALA A 120 -7.16 5.39 -5.26
C ALA A 120 -6.97 6.05 -3.91
N GLU A 121 -5.88 6.78 -3.76
CA GLU A 121 -5.51 7.39 -2.48
C GLU A 121 -5.12 8.86 -2.69
N THR A 122 -5.33 9.68 -1.66
CA THR A 122 -4.91 11.09 -1.61
C THR A 122 -3.92 11.31 -0.49
N TYR A 123 -2.92 12.15 -0.72
CA TYR A 123 -1.96 12.54 0.30
C TYR A 123 -2.61 13.45 1.35
N GLY A 124 -2.15 13.42 2.61
CA GLY A 124 -2.54 14.43 3.60
C GLY A 124 -1.82 14.34 4.93
#